data_AF-A0A359EAA4-F1
#
_entry.id   AF-A0A359EAA4-F1
#
_cell.length_a   1.000
_cell.length_b   1.000
_cell.length_c   1.000
_cell.angle_alpha   90.00
_cell.angle_beta   90.00
_cell.angle_gamma   90.00
#
_symmetry.space_group_name_H-M   'P 1'
#
loop_
_entity.id
_entity.type
_entity.pdbx_description
1 polymer ?
#
loop_
_entity_poly.entity_id
_entity_poly.type
_entity_poly.pdbx_seq_one_letter_code
_entity_poly.pdbx_strand_id
1 'polypeptide(L)'
;MNLSAAQIFWGLMILLGGFYLTIRVQPRERKVLAAALGISLAGLVLFLPVMVCLYNSPPIPTDTEILRLLYGPGASIQTNPDGSAYIVEELSEIEKEQFQYAAQVNTQIAHQVRNWEGNPKVLIVLTRTSLPDCCERALSPVLGGARLHWEDDRWQVDSYQKLMIPYARFDLLPETSILEIGPEKNALVLTDDPLLARGFQTQQIILAVVDGQLKPVAEIATLANNANLCPPLAETEPCWEYEVAYKFIRGDQPEYFDLRVITEGTKLVNGNLVGVNETTYYTFMNGEFQSKGQ
;
A
#
# COMPACT_ATOMS: atom_id res chain seq x y z
N MET A 1 -3.61 21.01 3.09
CA MET A 1 -3.59 22.47 3.26
C MET A 1 -4.43 22.80 4.48
N ASN A 2 -3.82 23.23 5.58
CA ASN A 2 -4.55 23.60 6.79
C ASN A 2 -5.00 25.06 6.66
N LEU A 3 -6.31 25.29 6.59
CA LEU A 3 -6.84 26.64 6.79
C LEU A 3 -6.63 26.99 8.26
N SER A 4 -5.96 28.10 8.53
CA SER A 4 -5.74 28.54 9.90
C SER A 4 -7.06 28.94 10.56
N ALA A 5 -7.14 28.87 11.89
CA ALA A 5 -8.29 29.34 12.65
C ALA A 5 -8.69 30.79 12.29
N ALA A 6 -7.71 31.62 11.86
CA ALA A 6 -7.95 32.96 11.35
C ALA A 6 -8.76 32.97 10.05
N GLN A 7 -8.51 32.05 9.12
CA GLN A 7 -9.26 31.96 7.86
C GLN A 7 -10.71 31.52 8.09
N ILE A 8 -10.95 30.65 9.07
CA ILE A 8 -12.30 30.26 9.50
C ILE A 8 -13.03 31.47 10.12
N PHE A 9 -12.37 32.20 11.02
CA PHE A 9 -12.93 33.38 11.67
C PHE A 9 -13.29 34.48 10.66
N TRP A 10 -12.42 34.76 9.70
CA TRP A 10 -12.68 35.75 8.64
C TRP A 10 -13.81 35.31 7.70
N GLY A 11 -13.89 34.03 7.35
CA GLY A 11 -15.02 33.50 6.58
C GLY A 11 -16.35 33.70 7.29
N LEU A 12 -16.39 33.48 8.60
CA LEU A 12 -17.58 33.65 9.44
C LEU A 12 -17.97 35.14 9.58
N MET A 13 -17.00 36.03 9.72
CA MET A 13 -17.22 37.48 9.80
C MET A 13 -17.75 38.06 8.48
N ILE A 14 -17.32 37.55 7.32
CA ILE A 14 -17.85 37.97 6.01
C ILE A 14 -19.32 37.55 5.88
N LEU A 15 -19.67 36.33 6.32
CA LEU A 15 -21.05 35.84 6.31
C LEU A 15 -21.97 36.67 7.22
N LEU A 16 -21.52 36.96 8.45
CA LEU A 16 -22.28 37.80 9.38
C LEU A 16 -22.40 39.25 8.90
N GLY A 17 -21.34 39.80 8.30
CA GLY A 17 -21.36 41.13 7.69
C GLY A 17 -22.34 41.25 6.52
N GLY A 18 -22.41 40.22 5.66
CA GLY A 18 -23.40 40.14 4.57
C GLY A 18 -24.84 40.04 5.06
N PHE A 19 -25.06 39.33 6.18
CA PHE A 19 -26.37 39.21 6.83
C PHE A 19 -26.81 40.50 7.53
N TYR A 20 -25.87 41.32 8.01
CA TYR A 20 -26.19 42.60 8.64
C TYR A 20 -26.54 43.68 7.60
N LEU A 21 -25.86 43.68 6.44
CA LEU A 21 -26.11 44.63 5.35
C LEU A 21 -27.51 44.45 4.72
N THR A 22 -28.02 43.22 4.66
CA THR A 22 -29.34 42.89 4.10
C THR A 22 -30.52 43.45 4.91
N ILE A 23 -30.35 43.66 6.21
CA ILE A 23 -31.41 44.16 7.09
C ILE A 23 -31.69 45.66 6.84
N ARG A 24 -30.73 46.41 6.28
CA ARG A 24 -30.86 47.87 6.04
C ARG A 24 -31.22 48.30 4.62
N VAL A 25 -31.33 47.39 3.65
CA VAL A 25 -31.65 47.75 2.25
C VAL A 25 -33.16 47.98 2.06
N GLN A 26 -33.51 49.05 1.33
CA GLN A 26 -34.89 49.46 1.06
C GLN A 26 -35.73 48.37 0.37
N PRO A 27 -37.08 48.36 0.53
CA PRO A 27 -37.94 47.24 0.12
C PRO A 27 -37.91 46.89 -1.37
N ARG A 28 -37.53 47.83 -2.24
CA ARG A 28 -37.61 47.69 -3.70
C ARG A 28 -36.48 46.84 -4.29
N GLU A 29 -35.37 46.64 -3.57
CA GLU A 29 -34.21 45.86 -4.03
C GLU A 29 -34.14 44.45 -3.42
N ARG A 30 -35.05 44.11 -2.49
CA ARG A 30 -35.06 42.81 -1.79
C ARG A 30 -35.24 41.60 -2.72
N LYS A 31 -35.89 41.75 -3.88
CA LYS A 31 -36.12 40.65 -4.82
C LYS A 31 -34.86 40.21 -5.57
N VAL A 32 -33.95 41.15 -5.88
CA VAL A 32 -32.68 40.84 -6.57
C VAL A 32 -31.65 40.31 -5.56
N LEU A 33 -31.61 40.87 -4.34
CA LEU A 33 -30.74 40.36 -3.27
C LEU A 33 -31.14 38.96 -2.80
N ALA A 34 -32.44 38.65 -2.66
CA ALA A 34 -32.90 37.33 -2.26
C ALA A 34 -32.53 36.22 -3.28
N ALA A 35 -32.53 36.55 -4.57
CA ALA A 35 -32.09 35.61 -5.62
C ALA A 35 -30.57 35.37 -5.58
N ALA A 36 -29.77 36.40 -5.32
CA ALA A 36 -28.31 36.26 -5.16
C ALA A 36 -27.91 35.52 -3.88
N LEU A 37 -28.64 35.72 -2.77
CA LEU A 37 -28.43 35.01 -1.50
C LEU A 37 -28.91 33.55 -1.53
N GLY A 38 -29.95 33.24 -2.30
CA GLY A 38 -30.39 31.85 -2.52
C GLY A 38 -29.32 31.00 -3.20
N ILE A 39 -28.59 31.58 -4.16
CA ILE A 39 -27.45 30.92 -4.83
C ILE A 39 -26.26 30.78 -3.87
N SER A 40 -26.04 31.76 -2.99
CA SER A 40 -24.97 31.72 -1.98
C SER A 40 -25.23 30.69 -0.87
N LEU A 41 -26.46 30.55 -0.38
CA LEU A 41 -26.80 29.53 0.63
C LEU A 41 -26.78 28.11 0.03
N ALA A 42 -27.29 27.92 -1.19
CA ALA A 42 -27.24 26.61 -1.86
C ALA A 42 -25.79 26.17 -2.11
N GLY A 43 -24.89 27.09 -2.47
CA GLY A 43 -23.46 26.84 -2.53
C GLY A 43 -22.89 26.47 -1.15
N LEU A 44 -23.20 27.23 -0.10
CA LEU A 44 -22.69 26.97 1.25
C LEU A 44 -23.13 25.60 1.82
N VAL A 45 -24.38 25.19 1.55
CA VAL A 45 -24.93 23.88 1.95
C VAL A 45 -24.28 22.73 1.17
N LEU A 46 -23.80 22.97 -0.05
CA LEU A 46 -23.02 21.97 -0.82
C LEU A 46 -21.54 21.92 -0.39
N PHE A 47 -20.99 23.00 0.16
CA PHE A 47 -19.59 23.04 0.62
C PHE A 47 -19.39 22.52 2.06
N LEU A 48 -20.39 22.67 2.94
CA LEU A 48 -20.31 22.20 4.32
C LEU A 48 -20.05 20.69 4.47
N PRO A 49 -20.70 19.78 3.70
CA PRO A 49 -20.45 18.34 3.81
C PRO A 49 -19.02 17.96 3.41
N VAL A 50 -18.46 18.61 2.38
CA VAL A 50 -17.10 18.35 1.90
C VAL A 50 -16.06 18.80 2.93
N MET A 51 -16.28 19.96 3.57
CA MET A 51 -15.42 20.44 4.67
C MET A 51 -15.49 19.54 5.91
N VAL A 52 -16.68 19.02 6.27
CA VAL A 52 -16.84 18.12 7.42
C VAL A 52 -16.16 16.76 7.19
N CYS A 53 -16.21 16.21 5.97
CA CYS A 53 -15.49 14.98 5.64
C CYS A 53 -13.96 15.13 5.71
N LEU A 54 -13.42 16.30 5.35
CA LEU A 54 -11.98 16.58 5.47
C LEU A 54 -11.53 16.82 6.92
N TYR A 55 -12.42 17.30 7.79
CA TYR A 55 -12.09 17.62 9.19
C TYR A 55 -11.98 16.40 10.10
N ASN A 56 -12.57 15.25 9.69
CA ASN A 56 -12.60 14.02 10.50
C ASN A 56 -11.55 12.98 10.11
N SER A 57 -10.62 13.32 9.20
CA SER A 57 -9.51 12.42 8.88
C SER A 57 -8.41 12.53 9.95
N PRO A 58 -7.95 11.41 10.54
CA PRO A 58 -6.85 11.41 11.49
C PRO A 58 -5.58 12.07 10.93
N PRO A 59 -4.76 12.72 11.79
CA PRO A 59 -3.43 13.16 11.38
C PRO A 59 -2.56 11.96 11.00
N ILE A 60 -1.65 12.21 10.07
CA ILE A 60 -0.68 11.22 9.59
C ILE A 60 0.41 11.09 10.65
N PRO A 61 0.67 9.89 11.18
CA PRO A 61 1.81 9.70 12.05
C PRO A 61 3.09 9.77 11.21
N THR A 62 4.09 10.47 11.74
CA THR A 62 5.46 10.49 11.21
C THR A 62 6.13 9.12 11.37
N ASP A 63 7.20 8.86 10.63
CA ASP A 63 7.94 7.59 10.76
C ASP A 63 8.40 7.34 12.21
N THR A 64 8.87 8.38 12.91
CA THR A 64 9.24 8.30 14.33
C THR A 64 8.05 7.92 15.21
N GLU A 65 6.87 8.48 14.98
CA GLU A 65 5.67 8.11 15.73
C GLU A 65 5.24 6.67 15.45
N ILE A 66 5.29 6.24 14.19
CA ILE A 66 4.99 4.85 13.81
C ILE A 66 6.00 3.90 14.47
N LEU A 67 7.30 4.15 14.38
CA LEU A 67 8.32 3.31 15.00
C LEU A 67 8.14 3.22 16.52
N ARG A 68 7.74 4.32 17.20
CA ARG A 68 7.40 4.28 18.63
C ARG A 68 6.15 3.46 18.92
N LEU A 69 5.15 3.49 18.04
CA LEU A 69 3.96 2.65 18.18
C LEU A 69 4.32 1.17 18.04
N LEU A 70 5.18 0.82 17.08
CA LEU A 70 5.55 -0.58 16.79
C LEU A 70 6.54 -1.17 17.81
N TYR A 71 7.51 -0.38 18.27
CA TYR A 71 8.62 -0.84 19.11
C TYR A 71 8.58 -0.32 20.56
N GLY A 72 7.58 0.50 20.87
CA GLY A 72 7.39 1.09 22.19
C GLY A 72 8.09 2.44 22.39
N PRO A 73 7.72 3.16 23.46
CA PRO A 73 8.18 4.54 23.70
C PRO A 73 9.68 4.66 24.00
N GLY A 74 10.35 3.56 24.38
CA GLY A 74 11.78 3.52 24.67
C GLY A 74 12.67 3.16 23.48
N ALA A 75 12.10 2.98 22.29
CA ALA A 75 12.84 2.62 21.08
C ALA A 75 13.93 3.67 20.75
N SER A 76 15.15 3.20 20.48
CA SER A 76 16.28 4.05 20.06
C SER A 76 16.18 4.38 18.56
N ILE A 77 15.42 5.43 18.25
CA ILE A 77 15.15 5.86 16.88
C ILE A 77 16.21 6.87 16.43
N GLN A 78 16.75 6.64 15.25
CA GLN A 78 17.62 7.55 14.52
C GLN A 78 16.86 8.17 13.34
N THR A 79 17.27 9.35 12.89
CA THR A 79 16.62 10.09 11.81
C THR A 79 17.65 10.44 10.75
N ASN A 80 17.32 10.13 9.49
CA ASN A 80 18.13 10.48 8.34
C ASN A 80 17.94 11.97 7.98
N PRO A 81 18.87 12.58 7.22
CA PRO A 81 18.75 13.97 6.80
C PRO A 81 17.50 14.28 5.94
N ASP A 82 16.93 13.28 5.27
CA ASP A 82 15.71 13.40 4.48
C ASP A 82 14.42 13.34 5.33
N GLY A 83 14.54 13.15 6.64
CA GLY A 83 13.43 13.06 7.58
C GLY A 83 12.90 11.64 7.80
N SER A 84 13.35 10.64 7.04
CA SER A 84 13.04 9.23 7.31
C SER A 84 13.66 8.79 8.63
N ALA A 85 13.02 7.84 9.32
CA ALA A 85 13.49 7.35 10.61
C ALA A 85 13.71 5.84 10.58
N TYR A 86 14.68 5.38 11.37
CA TYR A 86 14.97 3.96 11.53
C TYR A 86 15.31 3.63 12.99
N ILE A 87 15.11 2.38 13.37
CA ILE A 87 15.55 1.81 14.65
C ILE A 87 16.71 0.86 14.40
N VAL A 88 17.71 0.87 15.28
CA VAL A 88 18.76 -0.15 15.33
C VAL A 88 18.40 -1.12 16.43
N GLU A 89 18.29 -2.40 16.09
CA GLU A 89 17.85 -3.45 17.00
C GLU A 89 18.86 -4.59 17.05
N GLU A 90 19.02 -5.18 18.22
CA GLU A 90 19.65 -6.50 18.35
C GLU A 90 18.64 -7.59 17.98
N LEU A 91 19.08 -8.56 17.19
CA LEU A 91 18.24 -9.68 16.79
C LEU A 91 18.15 -10.73 17.90
N SER A 92 16.97 -11.32 18.08
CA SER A 92 16.84 -12.57 18.85
C SER A 92 17.59 -13.71 18.15
N GLU A 93 17.94 -14.77 18.88
CA GLU A 93 18.64 -15.94 18.30
C GLU A 93 17.88 -16.58 17.13
N ILE A 94 16.55 -16.56 17.17
CA ILE A 94 15.71 -17.08 16.08
C ILE A 94 15.80 -16.17 14.84
N GLU A 95 15.76 -14.86 15.02
CA GLU A 95 15.84 -13.91 13.90
C GLU A 95 17.25 -13.86 13.29
N LYS A 96 18.30 -14.13 14.09
CA LYS A 96 19.69 -14.18 13.63
C LYS A 96 19.87 -15.16 12.48
N GLU A 97 19.20 -16.31 12.46
CA GLU A 97 19.29 -17.25 11.34
C GLU A 97 18.88 -16.62 10.01
N GLN A 98 17.82 -15.80 10.02
CA GLN A 98 17.30 -15.11 8.83
C GLN A 98 18.28 -14.03 8.31
N PHE A 99 19.14 -13.52 9.18
CA PHE A 99 20.11 -12.46 8.88
C PHE A 99 21.57 -12.92 9.02
N GLN A 100 21.84 -14.21 8.77
CA GLN A 100 23.20 -14.79 8.79
C GLN A 100 24.00 -14.45 10.06
N TYR A 101 23.34 -14.47 11.22
CA TYR A 101 23.91 -14.19 12.54
C TYR A 101 24.45 -12.78 12.71
N ALA A 102 23.93 -11.81 11.97
CA ALA A 102 24.21 -10.41 12.23
C ALA A 102 23.83 -10.03 13.67
N ALA A 103 24.67 -9.20 14.29
CA ALA A 103 24.42 -8.72 15.65
C ALA A 103 23.26 -7.72 15.71
N GLN A 104 23.09 -6.93 14.65
CA GLN A 104 22.13 -5.83 14.59
C GLN A 104 21.45 -5.74 13.23
N VAL A 105 20.26 -5.13 13.22
CA VAL A 105 19.50 -4.75 12.03
C VAL A 105 18.99 -3.33 12.14
N ASN A 106 18.76 -2.71 10.99
CA ASN A 106 18.08 -1.43 10.84
C ASN A 106 16.67 -1.70 10.33
N THR A 107 15.65 -1.23 11.06
CA THR A 107 14.26 -1.26 10.60
C THR A 107 13.74 0.15 10.35
N GLN A 108 13.15 0.39 9.18
CA GLN A 108 12.59 1.69 8.77
C GLN A 108 11.19 1.55 8.17
N ILE A 109 10.46 2.66 8.06
CA ILE A 109 9.17 2.68 7.35
C ILE A 109 9.43 2.66 5.84
N ALA A 110 8.87 1.68 5.16
CA ALA A 110 8.98 1.54 3.71
C ALA A 110 7.80 2.20 2.98
N HIS A 111 6.59 1.99 3.49
CA HIS A 111 5.39 2.49 2.85
C HIS A 111 4.24 2.69 3.84
N GLN A 112 3.34 3.62 3.52
CA GLN A 112 2.17 3.94 4.32
C GLN A 112 0.94 4.06 3.41
N VAL A 113 -0.07 3.23 3.62
CA VAL A 113 -1.32 3.21 2.85
C VAL A 113 -2.49 3.66 3.70
N ARG A 114 -3.14 4.75 3.31
CA ARG A 114 -4.33 5.28 4.00
C ARG A 114 -5.62 4.88 3.34
N ASN A 115 -6.69 5.11 4.10
CA ASN A 115 -8.05 4.92 3.62
C ASN A 115 -8.25 3.47 3.15
N TRP A 116 -7.68 2.53 3.90
CA TRP A 116 -7.78 1.12 3.62
C TRP A 116 -9.26 0.72 3.64
N GLU A 117 -9.73 0.08 2.57
CA GLU A 117 -11.15 -0.30 2.41
C GLU A 117 -12.12 0.89 2.54
N GLY A 118 -11.68 2.10 2.16
CA GLY A 118 -12.50 3.31 2.28
C GLY A 118 -12.67 3.82 3.71
N ASN A 119 -11.91 3.27 4.67
CA ASN A 119 -11.92 3.73 6.06
C ASN A 119 -10.73 4.66 6.36
N PRO A 120 -10.94 5.98 6.53
CA PRO A 120 -9.85 6.93 6.79
C PRO A 120 -9.19 6.73 8.15
N LYS A 121 -9.79 5.94 9.05
CA LYS A 121 -9.25 5.59 10.37
C LYS A 121 -8.35 4.36 10.35
N VAL A 122 -8.08 3.77 9.18
CA VAL A 122 -7.19 2.61 9.05
C VAL A 122 -5.98 2.99 8.21
N LEU A 123 -4.81 2.57 8.69
CA LEU A 123 -3.51 2.78 8.07
C LEU A 123 -2.77 1.43 7.99
N ILE A 124 -2.32 1.06 6.80
CA ILE A 124 -1.40 -0.07 6.61
C ILE A 124 0.02 0.49 6.51
N VAL A 125 0.95 -0.10 7.25
CA VAL A 125 2.36 0.27 7.25
C VAL A 125 3.17 -0.94 6.79
N LEU A 126 4.07 -0.71 5.85
CA LEU A 126 5.14 -1.66 5.56
C LEU A 126 6.43 -1.17 6.21
N THR A 127 7.10 -2.07 6.92
CA THR A 127 8.45 -1.83 7.43
C THR A 127 9.46 -2.59 6.58
N ARG A 128 10.69 -2.11 6.56
CA ARG A 128 11.82 -2.79 5.95
C ARG A 128 12.93 -2.97 6.97
N THR A 129 13.38 -4.21 7.13
CA THR A 129 14.49 -4.59 8.00
C THR A 129 15.67 -5.04 7.16
N SER A 130 16.84 -4.43 7.35
CA SER A 130 18.08 -4.77 6.64
C SER A 130 19.29 -4.69 7.57
N LEU A 131 20.42 -5.25 7.15
CA LEU A 131 21.66 -5.16 7.92
C LEU A 131 22.21 -3.72 7.95
N PRO A 132 22.84 -3.28 9.06
CA PRO A 132 23.56 -2.02 9.13
C PRO A 132 24.86 -2.10 8.33
N ASP A 133 25.15 -1.08 7.51
CA ASP A 133 26.46 -0.77 6.93
C ASP A 133 27.28 -1.92 6.32
N CYS A 134 26.63 -2.98 5.80
CA CYS A 134 27.33 -4.09 5.17
C CYS A 134 26.98 -4.19 3.68
N CYS A 135 27.94 -4.67 2.89
CA CYS A 135 27.97 -4.73 1.44
C CYS A 135 26.57 -4.79 0.80
N GLU A 136 26.25 -3.81 -0.04
CA GLU A 136 25.02 -3.66 -0.88
C GLU A 136 24.61 -4.93 -1.68
N ARG A 137 25.40 -6.00 -1.60
CA ARG A 137 25.27 -7.25 -2.35
C ARG A 137 24.94 -8.48 -1.50
N ALA A 138 24.92 -8.42 -0.17
CA ALA A 138 24.94 -9.65 0.62
C ALA A 138 23.57 -10.20 1.05
N LEU A 139 22.59 -9.36 1.40
CA LEU A 139 21.34 -9.86 1.98
C LEU A 139 20.09 -9.08 1.55
N SER A 140 19.09 -9.87 1.16
CA SER A 140 17.74 -9.43 0.84
C SER A 140 17.05 -8.85 2.08
N PRO A 141 16.55 -7.60 2.04
CA PRO A 141 15.80 -7.04 3.14
C PRO A 141 14.56 -7.89 3.44
N VAL A 142 14.09 -7.82 4.68
CA VAL A 142 12.84 -8.47 5.08
C VAL A 142 11.78 -7.40 5.29
N LEU A 143 10.64 -7.56 4.63
CA LEU A 143 9.50 -6.68 4.84
C LEU A 143 8.70 -7.14 6.05
N GLY A 144 8.27 -6.18 6.86
CA GLY A 144 7.25 -6.35 7.88
C GLY A 144 5.98 -5.60 7.53
N GLY A 145 4.90 -5.89 8.24
CA GLY A 145 3.59 -5.32 7.98
C GLY A 145 2.85 -5.01 9.28
N ALA A 146 2.25 -3.83 9.37
CA ALA A 146 1.39 -3.45 10.48
C ALA A 146 0.05 -2.92 9.98
N ARG A 147 -1.00 -3.18 10.76
CA ARG A 147 -2.30 -2.53 10.65
C ARG A 147 -2.49 -1.64 11.87
N LEU A 148 -2.77 -0.36 11.62
CA LEU A 148 -3.03 0.63 12.64
C LEU A 148 -4.45 1.17 12.50
N HIS A 149 -5.08 1.48 13.63
CA HIS A 149 -6.39 2.14 13.68
C HIS A 149 -6.36 3.41 14.51
N TRP A 150 -7.21 4.37 14.15
CA TRP A 150 -7.41 5.60 14.90
C TRP A 150 -8.63 5.50 15.82
N GLU A 151 -8.38 5.58 17.12
CA GLU A 151 -9.40 5.50 18.17
C GLU A 151 -8.96 6.33 19.38
N ASP A 152 -9.90 7.04 20.01
CA ASP A 152 -9.65 7.93 21.16
C ASP A 152 -8.55 8.98 20.91
N ASP A 153 -8.61 9.61 19.73
CA ASP A 153 -7.66 10.64 19.28
C ASP A 153 -6.19 10.20 19.26
N ARG A 154 -5.96 8.90 19.02
CA ARG A 154 -4.61 8.33 18.87
C ARG A 154 -4.59 7.15 17.89
N TRP A 155 -3.43 6.92 17.30
CA TRP A 155 -3.16 5.69 16.57
C TRP A 155 -2.85 4.55 17.53
N GLN A 156 -3.39 3.38 17.23
CA GLN A 156 -3.19 2.15 17.97
C GLN A 156 -2.77 1.04 16.98
N VAL A 157 -1.99 0.08 17.46
CA VAL A 157 -1.51 -1.05 16.66
C VAL A 157 -2.51 -2.19 16.81
N ASP A 158 -3.21 -2.53 15.73
CA ASP A 158 -4.09 -3.72 15.70
C ASP A 158 -3.25 -5.00 15.56
N SER A 159 -2.29 -4.96 14.64
CA SER A 159 -1.37 -6.06 14.39
C SER A 159 -0.04 -5.55 13.85
N TYR A 160 1.03 -6.26 14.20
CA TYR A 160 2.35 -6.03 13.64
C TYR A 160 3.10 -7.34 13.49
N GLN A 161 3.56 -7.63 12.27
CA GLN A 161 4.47 -8.71 11.96
C GLN A 161 5.79 -8.11 11.48
N LYS A 162 6.81 -8.14 12.34
CA LYS A 162 8.13 -7.53 12.09
C LYS A 162 8.83 -8.13 10.86
N LEU A 163 8.80 -9.45 10.74
CA LEU A 163 9.44 -10.20 9.67
C LEU A 163 8.37 -11.04 8.96
N MET A 164 7.85 -10.53 7.86
CA MET A 164 6.74 -11.12 7.11
C MET A 164 7.23 -11.81 5.84
N ILE A 165 7.99 -11.11 5.00
CA ILE A 165 8.41 -11.63 3.68
C ILE A 165 9.88 -11.30 3.44
N PRO A 166 10.75 -12.31 3.19
CA PRO A 166 12.07 -12.04 2.66
C PRO A 166 11.91 -11.47 1.25
N TYR A 167 12.33 -10.23 1.06
CA TYR A 167 12.18 -9.52 -0.20
C TYR A 167 13.53 -9.52 -0.91
N ALA A 168 13.63 -10.31 -1.98
CA ALA A 168 14.88 -10.76 -2.59
C ALA A 168 15.77 -9.67 -3.25
N ARG A 169 15.58 -8.39 -2.94
CA ARG A 169 16.09 -7.28 -3.75
C ARG A 169 16.95 -6.29 -2.97
N PHE A 170 18.11 -6.00 -3.53
CA PHE A 170 19.16 -5.14 -2.99
C PHE A 170 18.65 -3.70 -2.77
N ASP A 171 18.26 -3.38 -1.55
CA ASP A 171 18.00 -2.02 -1.05
C ASP A 171 16.83 -1.24 -1.69
N LEU A 172 16.26 -1.69 -2.81
CA LEU A 172 15.11 -1.03 -3.44
C LEU A 172 13.80 -1.49 -2.80
N LEU A 173 12.93 -0.51 -2.48
CA LEU A 173 11.57 -0.80 -2.04
C LEU A 173 10.71 -1.22 -3.24
N PRO A 174 9.76 -2.17 -3.07
CA PRO A 174 8.80 -2.48 -4.11
C PRO A 174 7.97 -1.25 -4.47
N GLU A 175 7.60 -1.13 -5.75
CA GLU A 175 6.50 -0.26 -6.12
C GLU A 175 5.21 -0.82 -5.50
N THR A 176 4.35 0.06 -5.02
CA THR A 176 3.14 -0.33 -4.29
C THR A 176 1.90 0.23 -4.97
N SER A 177 0.86 -0.60 -5.08
CA SER A 177 -0.46 -0.16 -5.55
C SER A 177 -1.56 -0.85 -4.76
N ILE A 178 -2.73 -0.21 -4.67
CA ILE A 178 -3.90 -0.78 -4.02
C ILE A 178 -4.80 -1.37 -5.10
N LEU A 179 -5.33 -2.56 -4.86
CA LEU A 179 -6.38 -3.14 -5.68
C LEU A 179 -7.59 -3.58 -4.84
N GLU A 180 -8.74 -3.70 -5.49
CA GLU A 180 -9.93 -4.31 -4.91
C GLU A 180 -9.89 -5.83 -5.14
N ILE A 181 -9.95 -6.62 -4.06
CA ILE A 181 -9.99 -8.10 -4.09
C ILE A 181 -11.34 -8.66 -3.65
N GLY A 182 -12.31 -7.79 -3.37
CA GLY A 182 -13.67 -8.12 -2.97
C GLY A 182 -14.48 -6.85 -2.73
N PRO A 183 -15.81 -6.94 -2.55
CA PRO A 183 -16.69 -5.77 -2.48
C PRO A 183 -16.30 -4.71 -1.43
N GLU A 184 -15.69 -5.14 -0.34
CA GLU A 184 -15.21 -4.29 0.76
C GLU A 184 -13.79 -4.70 1.19
N LYS A 185 -13.02 -5.29 0.27
CA LYS A 185 -11.70 -5.84 0.55
C LYS A 185 -10.68 -5.27 -0.40
N ASN A 186 -9.63 -4.68 0.16
CA ASN A 186 -8.49 -4.21 -0.60
C ASN A 186 -7.27 -5.10 -0.37
N ALA A 187 -6.35 -5.04 -1.32
CA ALA A 187 -5.01 -5.61 -1.19
C ALA A 187 -3.96 -4.61 -1.64
N LEU A 188 -2.74 -4.82 -1.14
CA LEU A 188 -1.55 -4.08 -1.52
C LEU A 188 -0.71 -4.97 -2.44
N VAL A 189 -0.49 -4.54 -3.68
CA VAL A 189 0.47 -5.19 -4.58
C VAL A 189 1.84 -4.63 -4.32
N LEU A 190 2.79 -5.52 -4.09
CA LEU A 190 4.21 -5.23 -4.20
C LEU A 190 4.64 -5.62 -5.60
N THR A 191 5.07 -4.64 -6.39
CA THR A 191 5.61 -4.85 -7.73
C THR A 191 7.11 -4.69 -7.73
N ASP A 192 7.73 -5.74 -8.21
CA ASP A 192 9.14 -5.85 -8.44
C ASP A 192 9.59 -5.04 -9.67
N ASP A 193 10.68 -4.26 -9.55
CA ASP A 193 11.34 -3.61 -10.69
C ASP A 193 11.75 -4.63 -11.79
N PRO A 194 11.21 -4.52 -13.02
CA PRO A 194 11.55 -5.40 -14.13
C PRO A 194 13.04 -5.42 -14.52
N LEU A 195 13.77 -4.32 -14.30
CA LEU A 195 15.18 -4.19 -14.69
C LEU A 195 16.10 -5.11 -13.88
N LEU A 196 15.66 -5.52 -12.68
CA LEU A 196 16.43 -6.35 -11.78
C LEU A 196 16.17 -7.85 -11.95
N ALA A 197 15.17 -8.25 -12.75
CA ALA A 197 14.86 -9.65 -13.00
C ALA A 197 15.99 -10.41 -13.74
N ARG A 198 17.02 -9.70 -14.25
CA ARG A 198 18.19 -10.22 -14.99
C ARG A 198 17.86 -11.31 -16.02
N GLY A 199 16.65 -11.31 -16.55
CA GLY A 199 16.15 -12.32 -17.47
C GLY A 199 15.91 -13.68 -16.84
N PHE A 200 15.18 -13.74 -15.72
CA PHE A 200 14.59 -14.97 -15.20
C PHE A 200 13.10 -14.78 -14.89
N GLN A 201 12.75 -13.90 -13.95
CA GLN A 201 11.35 -13.70 -13.54
C GLN A 201 11.12 -12.37 -12.81
N THR A 202 10.04 -11.68 -13.16
CA THR A 202 9.43 -10.60 -12.36
C THR A 202 8.20 -11.17 -11.66
N GLN A 203 7.97 -10.75 -10.41
CA GLN A 203 6.86 -11.24 -9.60
C GLN A 203 6.11 -10.10 -8.92
N GLN A 204 4.84 -10.34 -8.62
CA GLN A 204 4.02 -9.47 -7.80
C GLN A 204 3.54 -10.24 -6.57
N ILE A 205 3.69 -9.63 -5.41
CA ILE A 205 3.21 -10.18 -4.14
C ILE A 205 1.98 -9.39 -3.74
N ILE A 206 0.87 -10.09 -3.50
CA ILE A 206 -0.39 -9.48 -3.08
C ILE A 206 -0.53 -9.68 -1.58
N LEU A 207 -0.64 -8.57 -0.83
CA LEU A 207 -0.85 -8.56 0.60
C LEU A 207 -2.28 -8.15 0.94
N ALA A 208 -2.93 -8.86 1.85
CA ALA A 208 -4.25 -8.49 2.35
C ALA A 208 -4.33 -8.66 3.87
N VAL A 209 -5.33 -8.02 4.49
CA VAL A 209 -5.63 -8.23 5.90
C VAL A 209 -6.52 -9.45 6.04
N VAL A 210 -5.99 -10.49 6.67
CA VAL A 210 -6.67 -11.77 6.93
C VAL A 210 -6.60 -12.04 8.43
N ASP A 211 -7.76 -12.24 9.06
CA ASP A 211 -7.89 -12.41 10.51
C ASP A 211 -7.19 -11.29 11.31
N GLY A 212 -7.33 -10.05 10.83
CA GLY A 212 -6.75 -8.85 11.45
C GLY A 212 -5.24 -8.66 11.22
N GLN A 213 -4.58 -9.56 10.50
CA GLN A 213 -3.13 -9.50 10.22
C GLN A 213 -2.87 -9.27 8.74
N LEU A 214 -1.92 -8.41 8.42
CA LEU A 214 -1.43 -8.25 7.04
C LEU A 214 -0.58 -9.47 6.67
N LYS A 215 -0.93 -10.18 5.59
CA LYS A 215 -0.26 -11.40 5.14
C LYS A 215 -0.17 -11.45 3.61
N PRO A 216 0.85 -12.13 3.03
CA PRO A 216 0.80 -12.51 1.62
C PRO A 216 -0.37 -13.46 1.39
N VAL A 217 -1.17 -13.16 0.37
CA VAL A 217 -2.32 -13.98 -0.04
C VAL A 217 -2.19 -14.53 -1.45
N ALA A 218 -1.27 -13.99 -2.26
CA ALA A 218 -0.88 -14.55 -3.54
C ALA A 218 0.51 -14.06 -3.95
N GLU A 219 1.22 -14.89 -4.71
CA GLU A 219 2.44 -14.53 -5.42
C GLU A 219 2.27 -14.92 -6.88
N ILE A 220 2.45 -13.96 -7.78
CA ILE A 220 2.15 -14.11 -9.21
C ILE A 220 3.40 -13.70 -9.99
N ALA A 221 4.00 -14.63 -10.71
CA ALA A 221 4.98 -14.29 -11.75
C ALA A 221 4.28 -13.42 -12.80
N THR A 222 4.83 -12.26 -13.18
CA THR A 222 4.25 -11.36 -14.19
C THR A 222 4.95 -11.46 -15.54
N LEU A 223 6.24 -11.74 -15.52
CA LEU A 223 7.06 -11.96 -16.71
C LEU A 223 8.11 -12.99 -16.34
N ALA A 224 8.39 -13.93 -17.23
CA ALA A 224 9.57 -14.76 -17.10
C ALA A 224 10.16 -14.99 -18.49
N ASN A 225 11.47 -14.85 -18.59
CA ASN A 225 12.21 -15.10 -19.82
C ASN A 225 13.61 -15.62 -19.47
N ASN A 226 14.29 -16.26 -20.42
CA ASN A 226 15.73 -16.54 -20.33
C ASN A 226 16.53 -15.82 -21.45
N ALA A 227 15.97 -14.76 -22.04
CA ALA A 227 16.52 -14.10 -23.22
C ALA A 227 17.97 -13.61 -23.02
N ASN A 228 18.33 -13.18 -21.80
CA ASN A 228 19.69 -12.75 -21.46
C ASN A 228 20.72 -13.90 -21.37
N LEU A 229 20.24 -15.14 -21.29
CA LEU A 229 21.04 -16.37 -21.28
C LEU A 229 21.01 -17.09 -22.63
N CYS A 230 20.40 -16.47 -23.63
CA CYS A 230 20.40 -16.94 -25.00
C CYS A 230 21.50 -16.23 -25.80
N PRO A 231 22.76 -16.72 -25.82
CA PRO A 231 23.72 -16.27 -26.82
C PRO A 231 23.16 -16.48 -28.23
N PRO A 232 23.48 -15.60 -29.19
CA PRO A 232 23.10 -15.78 -30.60
C PRO A 232 23.69 -17.05 -31.26
N LEU A 233 24.52 -17.82 -30.53
CA LEU A 233 25.26 -18.99 -31.00
C LEU A 233 25.12 -20.22 -30.06
N ALA A 234 24.32 -20.15 -28.99
CA ALA A 234 24.11 -21.29 -28.10
C ALA A 234 23.00 -22.18 -28.66
N GLU A 235 23.39 -23.15 -29.50
CA GLU A 235 22.50 -24.20 -30.02
C GLU A 235 21.94 -25.14 -28.92
N THR A 236 22.32 -24.94 -27.66
CA THR A 236 22.12 -25.91 -26.57
C THR A 236 20.95 -25.62 -25.63
N GLU A 237 20.44 -24.39 -25.55
CA GLU A 237 19.30 -24.07 -24.68
C GLU A 237 18.19 -23.30 -25.43
N PRO A 238 16.94 -23.79 -25.44
CA PRO A 238 15.83 -23.08 -26.08
C PRO A 238 15.52 -21.77 -25.35
N CYS A 239 15.36 -20.69 -26.10
CA CYS A 239 14.84 -19.43 -25.58
C CYS A 239 13.34 -19.54 -25.32
N TRP A 240 12.92 -19.09 -24.15
CA TRP A 240 11.53 -19.03 -23.73
C TRP A 240 11.24 -17.69 -23.09
N GLU A 241 10.00 -17.26 -23.27
CA GLU A 241 9.46 -16.02 -22.73
C GLU A 241 7.96 -16.19 -22.61
N TYR A 242 7.43 -15.90 -21.43
CA TYR A 242 5.99 -15.83 -21.21
C TYR A 242 5.64 -14.65 -20.29
N GLU A 243 4.51 -14.05 -20.59
CA GLU A 243 3.89 -13.00 -19.81
C GLU A 243 2.70 -13.55 -19.06
N VAL A 244 2.41 -12.93 -17.94
CA VAL A 244 1.28 -13.28 -17.09
C VAL A 244 0.52 -12.02 -16.72
N ALA A 245 -0.75 -12.01 -17.10
CA ALA A 245 -1.70 -11.01 -16.67
C ALA A 245 -2.67 -11.62 -15.67
N TYR A 246 -3.18 -10.82 -14.73
CA TYR A 246 -4.23 -11.27 -13.84
C TYR A 246 -5.29 -10.20 -13.63
N LYS A 247 -6.46 -10.67 -13.18
CA LYS A 247 -7.55 -9.81 -12.73
C LYS A 247 -8.39 -10.52 -11.69
N PHE A 248 -8.97 -9.74 -10.79
CA PHE A 248 -9.99 -10.20 -9.87
C PHE A 248 -11.35 -10.14 -10.55
N ILE A 249 -12.11 -11.23 -10.46
CA ILE A 249 -13.45 -11.37 -11.03
C ILE A 249 -14.40 -11.89 -9.96
N ARG A 250 -15.68 -11.52 -10.04
CA ARG A 250 -16.67 -12.09 -9.12
C ARG A 250 -16.69 -13.62 -9.25
N GLY A 251 -16.42 -14.30 -8.14
CA GLY A 251 -16.45 -15.75 -8.02
C GLY A 251 -17.66 -16.22 -7.22
N ASP A 252 -17.61 -17.47 -6.76
CA ASP A 252 -18.66 -18.07 -5.92
C ASP A 252 -18.57 -17.62 -4.44
N GLN A 253 -17.38 -17.19 -4.00
CA GLN A 253 -17.19 -16.66 -2.65
C GLN A 253 -17.72 -15.21 -2.55
N PRO A 254 -18.59 -14.91 -1.57
CA PRO A 254 -19.21 -13.58 -1.47
C PRO A 254 -18.25 -12.51 -0.95
N GLU A 255 -17.22 -12.90 -0.19
CA GLU A 255 -16.31 -11.96 0.47
C GLU A 255 -15.11 -11.57 -0.42
N TYR A 256 -14.59 -12.51 -1.19
CA TYR A 256 -13.41 -12.33 -2.05
C TYR A 256 -13.73 -12.71 -3.49
N PHE A 257 -13.22 -11.91 -4.42
CA PHE A 257 -13.24 -12.21 -5.85
C PHE A 257 -12.32 -13.39 -6.19
N ASP A 258 -12.66 -14.17 -7.21
CA ASP A 258 -11.75 -15.17 -7.77
C ASP A 258 -10.63 -14.45 -8.54
N LEU A 259 -9.40 -14.97 -8.42
CA LEU A 259 -8.24 -14.47 -9.14
C LEU A 259 -8.09 -15.26 -10.43
N ARG A 260 -8.25 -14.59 -11.58
CA ARG A 260 -8.01 -15.18 -12.91
C ARG A 260 -6.63 -14.77 -13.39
N VAL A 261 -5.77 -15.76 -13.62
CA VAL A 261 -4.41 -15.61 -14.16
C VAL A 261 -4.39 -16.12 -15.59
N ILE A 262 -3.86 -15.35 -16.52
CA ILE A 262 -3.71 -15.67 -17.93
C ILE A 262 -2.22 -15.67 -18.24
N THR A 263 -1.72 -16.77 -18.77
CA THR A 263 -0.31 -16.91 -19.16
C THR A 263 -0.21 -17.14 -20.66
N GLU A 264 0.57 -16.30 -21.34
CA GLU A 264 0.76 -16.34 -22.78
C GLU A 264 2.26 -16.30 -23.14
N GLY A 265 2.66 -17.06 -24.16
CA GLY A 265 4.03 -17.06 -24.67
C GLY A 265 4.57 -18.46 -24.89
N THR A 266 5.78 -18.71 -24.43
CA THR A 266 6.50 -19.99 -24.59
C THR A 266 7.15 -20.41 -23.28
N LYS A 267 7.11 -21.72 -22.99
CA LYS A 267 7.74 -22.33 -21.82
C LYS A 267 8.59 -23.54 -22.22
N LEU A 268 9.60 -23.85 -21.42
CA LEU A 268 10.36 -25.08 -21.54
C LEU A 268 9.68 -26.19 -20.71
N VAL A 269 9.11 -27.19 -21.38
CA VAL A 269 8.44 -28.34 -20.74
C VAL A 269 9.16 -29.61 -21.17
N ASN A 270 9.77 -30.32 -20.21
CA ASN A 270 10.56 -31.53 -20.46
C ASN A 270 11.63 -31.33 -21.56
N GLY A 271 12.30 -30.17 -21.56
CA GLY A 271 13.34 -29.83 -22.53
C GLY A 271 12.85 -29.37 -23.91
N ASN A 272 11.54 -29.32 -24.14
CA ASN A 272 10.95 -28.85 -25.40
C ASN A 272 10.29 -27.49 -25.21
N LEU A 273 10.48 -26.60 -26.18
CA LEU A 273 9.78 -25.32 -26.22
C LEU A 273 8.33 -25.54 -26.65
N VAL A 274 7.38 -25.16 -25.80
CA VAL A 274 5.95 -25.26 -26.08
C VAL A 274 5.29 -23.90 -25.98
N GLY A 275 4.36 -23.62 -26.88
CA GLY A 275 3.50 -22.45 -26.77
C GLY A 275 2.52 -22.64 -25.61
N VAL A 276 2.33 -21.60 -24.81
CA VAL A 276 1.38 -21.59 -23.69
C VAL A 276 0.35 -20.50 -23.91
N ASN A 277 -0.91 -20.87 -23.70
CA ASN A 277 -2.04 -19.96 -23.59
C ASN A 277 -2.99 -20.60 -22.57
N GLU A 278 -2.69 -20.36 -21.29
CA GLU A 278 -3.35 -21.02 -20.17
C GLU A 278 -4.11 -19.96 -19.37
N THR A 279 -5.31 -20.31 -18.94
CA THR A 279 -6.04 -19.51 -17.95
C THR A 279 -6.25 -20.38 -16.72
N THR A 280 -5.71 -19.94 -15.59
CA THR A 280 -5.85 -20.59 -14.30
C THR A 280 -6.72 -19.71 -13.40
N TYR A 281 -7.65 -20.34 -12.68
CA TYR A 281 -8.51 -19.68 -11.71
C TYR A 281 -8.10 -20.08 -10.30
N TYR A 282 -8.01 -19.09 -9.42
CA TYR A 282 -7.71 -19.27 -8.01
C TYR A 282 -8.88 -18.74 -7.18
N THR A 283 -9.21 -19.46 -6.12
CA THR A 283 -10.22 -19.04 -5.15
C THR A 283 -9.57 -18.80 -3.81
N PHE A 284 -10.09 -17.81 -3.09
CA PHE A 284 -9.63 -17.50 -1.76
C PHE A 284 -10.11 -18.58 -0.77
N MET A 285 -9.17 -19.31 -0.18
CA MET A 285 -9.43 -20.37 0.79
C MET A 285 -8.30 -20.41 1.81
N ASN A 286 -8.65 -20.62 3.09
CA ASN A 286 -7.67 -20.73 4.19
C ASN A 286 -6.68 -19.53 4.29
N GLY A 287 -7.15 -18.35 3.91
CA GLY A 287 -6.36 -17.12 4.00
C GLY A 287 -5.48 -16.79 2.79
N GLU A 288 -5.55 -17.56 1.70
CA GLU A 288 -4.76 -17.35 0.49
C GLU A 288 -5.51 -17.75 -0.78
N PHE A 289 -5.02 -17.31 -1.94
CA PHE A 289 -5.54 -17.73 -3.25
C PHE A 289 -4.94 -19.07 -3.67
N GLN A 290 -5.77 -20.10 -3.75
CA GLN A 290 -5.36 -21.45 -4.13
C GLN A 290 -5.92 -21.80 -5.52
N SER A 291 -5.12 -22.49 -6.34
CA SER A 291 -5.58 -22.89 -7.68
C SER A 291 -6.74 -23.88 -7.54
N LYS A 292 -7.81 -23.68 -8.34
CA LYS A 292 -8.83 -24.71 -8.52
C LYS A 292 -8.13 -25.86 -9.25
N GLY A 293 -7.78 -26.93 -8.54
CA GLY A 293 -7.25 -28.15 -9.16
C GLY A 293 -8.18 -28.57 -10.29
N GLN A 294 -7.62 -28.80 -11.48
CA GLN A 294 -8.34 -29.42 -12.59
C GLN A 294 -8.52 -30.91 -12.34
#